data_AF-A0A4R9HAH6-F1
#
_entry.id   AF-A0A4R9HAH6-F1
#
_cell.length_a   1.000
_cell.length_b   1.000
_cell.length_c   1.000
_cell.angle_alpha   90.00
_cell.angle_beta   90.00
_cell.angle_gamma   90.00
#
_symmetry.space_group_name_H-M   'P 1'
#
loop_
_entity.id
_entity.type
_entity.pdbx_description
1 polymer ?
#
loop_
_entity_poly.entity_id
_entity_poly.type
_entity_poly.pdbx_seq_one_letter_code
_entity_poly.pdbx_strand_id
1 'polypeptide(L)'
;MRKNMEEGRISRLMYMLNAFPYNIFLILGSLVVFEICAGAISYFALYIFGEKERSFKRILGIVFSSNLYVLLSFFPILILLNIIPPSLKRDMFTMVAFLGFVFMFFVVGLILQATFFIRMSKQIFQQNYGRAFLTWAFPLILFFSIIWISG
;
A
#
# COMPACT_ATOMS: atom_id res chain seq x y z
N MET A 1 2.87 -24.79 -14.63
CA MET A 1 3.06 -24.29 -13.25
C MET A 1 2.98 -25.37 -12.18
N ARG A 2 2.11 -26.39 -12.28
CA ARG A 2 2.01 -27.46 -11.27
C ARG A 2 3.33 -28.24 -11.10
N LYS A 3 3.98 -28.56 -12.22
CA LYS A 3 5.32 -29.16 -12.29
C LYS A 3 6.39 -28.33 -11.54
N ASN A 4 6.34 -26.99 -11.66
CA ASN A 4 7.28 -26.09 -10.99
C ASN A 4 7.04 -25.98 -9.47
N MET A 5 5.82 -26.26 -8.99
CA MET A 5 5.51 -26.35 -7.55
C MET A 5 5.98 -27.70 -6.99
N GLU A 6 5.80 -28.80 -7.75
CA GLU A 6 6.28 -30.13 -7.38
C GLU A 6 7.81 -30.20 -7.34
N GLU A 7 8.50 -29.43 -8.18
CA GLU A 7 9.95 -29.24 -8.17
C GLU A 7 10.44 -28.21 -7.12
N GLY A 8 9.55 -27.64 -6.29
CA GLY A 8 9.90 -26.69 -5.22
C GLY A 8 10.35 -25.30 -5.69
N ARG A 9 10.34 -25.02 -7.00
CA ARG A 9 10.81 -23.75 -7.58
C ARG A 9 9.85 -22.59 -7.35
N ILE A 10 8.60 -22.87 -7.01
CA ILE A 10 7.54 -21.88 -6.79
C ILE A 10 6.83 -22.21 -5.49
N SER A 11 6.68 -21.21 -4.61
CA SER A 11 5.94 -21.40 -3.36
C SER A 11 4.48 -21.74 -3.65
N ARG A 12 3.84 -22.49 -2.73
CA ARG A 12 2.42 -22.86 -2.84
C ARG A 12 1.51 -21.64 -3.00
N LEU A 13 1.90 -20.51 -2.39
CA LEU A 13 1.20 -19.23 -2.49
C LEU A 13 1.32 -18.63 -3.90
N MET A 14 2.51 -18.70 -4.50
CA MET A 14 2.79 -18.18 -5.84
C MET A 14 2.18 -19.08 -6.95
N TYR A 15 2.01 -20.37 -6.68
CA TYR A 15 1.21 -21.29 -7.52
C TYR A 15 -0.29 -20.95 -7.46
N MET A 16 -0.85 -20.74 -6.27
CA MET A 16 -2.25 -20.35 -6.10
C MET A 16 -2.56 -19.01 -6.78
N LEU A 17 -1.64 -18.05 -6.73
CA LEU A 17 -1.74 -16.73 -7.38
C LEU A 17 -1.72 -16.76 -8.92
N ASN A 18 -1.33 -17.86 -9.56
CA ASN A 18 -1.24 -17.92 -11.01
C ASN A 18 -2.10 -19.02 -11.65
N ALA A 19 -2.52 -20.03 -10.90
CA ALA A 19 -3.22 -21.20 -11.43
C ALA A 19 -4.75 -21.02 -11.52
N PHE A 20 -5.35 -19.98 -10.91
CA PHE A 20 -6.80 -19.85 -10.83
C PHE A 20 -7.36 -18.49 -11.32
N PRO A 21 -8.51 -18.47 -12.02
CA PRO A 21 -9.26 -17.25 -12.35
C PRO A 21 -9.90 -16.57 -11.12
N TYR A 22 -9.83 -17.18 -9.93
CA TYR A 22 -10.23 -16.61 -8.63
C TYR A 22 -9.25 -15.56 -8.08
N ASN A 23 -8.25 -15.14 -8.87
CA ASN A 23 -7.27 -14.13 -8.49
C ASN A 23 -7.88 -12.82 -8.00
N ILE A 24 -9.01 -12.39 -8.56
CA ILE A 24 -9.66 -11.14 -8.14
C ILE A 24 -10.13 -11.22 -6.67
N PHE A 25 -10.77 -12.32 -6.26
CA PHE A 25 -11.22 -12.48 -4.88
C PHE A 25 -10.06 -12.60 -3.90
N LEU A 26 -8.98 -13.29 -4.30
CA LEU A 26 -7.79 -13.43 -3.47
C LEU A 26 -7.04 -12.09 -3.34
N ILE A 27 -6.93 -11.32 -4.43
CA ILE A 27 -6.37 -9.96 -4.42
C ILE A 27 -7.21 -9.05 -3.54
N LEU A 28 -8.54 -9.02 -3.71
CA LEU A 28 -9.45 -8.23 -2.87
C LEU A 28 -9.35 -8.64 -1.39
N GLY A 29 -9.31 -9.93 -1.10
CA GLY A 29 -9.12 -10.44 0.25
C GLY A 29 -7.77 -10.00 0.85
N SER A 30 -6.69 -10.07 0.08
CA SER A 30 -5.37 -9.61 0.51
C SER A 30 -5.33 -8.09 0.77
N LEU A 31 -6.06 -7.31 -0.03
CA LEU A 31 -6.18 -5.87 0.14
C LEU A 31 -6.94 -5.54 1.44
N VAL A 32 -8.06 -6.23 1.71
CA VAL A 32 -8.80 -6.07 2.97
C VAL A 32 -7.92 -6.44 4.18
N VAL A 33 -7.18 -7.53 4.11
CA VAL A 33 -6.25 -7.93 5.17
C VAL A 33 -5.17 -6.86 5.37
N PHE A 34 -4.60 -6.34 4.29
CA PHE A 34 -3.62 -5.25 4.34
C PHE A 34 -4.18 -4.00 5.04
N GLU A 35 -5.39 -3.57 4.69
CA GLU A 35 -6.06 -2.42 5.31
C GLU A 35 -6.30 -2.64 6.81
N ILE A 36 -6.72 -3.85 7.20
CA ILE A 36 -6.92 -4.21 8.61
C ILE A 36 -5.59 -4.18 9.37
N CYS A 37 -4.53 -4.74 8.79
CA CYS A 37 -3.19 -4.72 9.40
C CYS A 37 -2.66 -3.29 9.55
N ALA A 38 -2.77 -2.46 8.50
CA ALA A 38 -2.39 -1.06 8.55
C ALA A 38 -3.19 -0.28 9.61
N GLY A 39 -4.52 -0.49 9.67
CA GLY A 39 -5.39 0.06 10.70
C GLY A 39 -5.02 -0.39 12.10
N ALA A 40 -4.64 -1.64 12.30
CA ALA A 40 -4.22 -2.17 13.60
C ALA A 40 -2.91 -1.52 14.06
N ILE A 41 -1.94 -1.38 13.16
CA ILE A 41 -0.65 -0.73 13.46
C ILE A 41 -0.85 0.75 13.79
N SER A 42 -1.64 1.48 12.99
CA SER A 42 -1.95 2.89 13.26
C SER A 42 -2.77 3.05 14.54
N TYR A 43 -3.70 2.14 14.84
CA TYR A 43 -4.42 2.13 16.12
C TYR A 43 -3.48 1.92 17.31
N PHE A 44 -2.51 1.02 17.17
CA PHE A 44 -1.49 0.80 18.18
C PHE A 44 -0.62 2.04 18.37
N ALA A 45 -0.33 2.80 17.31
CA ALA A 45 0.34 4.10 17.43
C ALA A 45 -0.50 5.11 18.24
N LEU A 46 -1.81 5.21 17.99
CA LEU A 46 -2.72 6.03 18.81
C LEU A 46 -2.71 5.61 20.28
N TYR A 47 -2.63 4.30 20.54
CA TYR A 47 -2.53 3.75 21.88
C TYR A 47 -1.22 4.18 22.56
N ILE A 48 -0.07 4.07 21.88
CA ILE A 48 1.25 4.50 22.38
C ILE A 48 1.27 5.99 22.68
N PHE A 49 0.67 6.82 21.82
CA PHE A 49 0.63 8.27 22.03
C PHE A 49 -0.38 8.72 23.10
N GLY A 50 -1.14 7.80 23.68
CA GLY A 50 -2.06 8.09 24.78
C GLY A 50 -3.31 8.87 24.36
N GLU A 51 -3.76 8.72 23.11
CA GLU A 51 -4.91 9.48 22.60
C GLU A 51 -6.23 8.98 23.23
N LYS A 52 -6.98 9.90 23.86
CA LYS A 52 -8.18 9.59 24.64
C LYS A 52 -9.37 9.15 23.78
N GLU A 53 -9.53 9.76 22.60
CA GLU A 53 -10.64 9.46 21.66
C GLU A 53 -10.32 8.32 20.67
N ARG A 54 -9.36 7.47 21.00
CA ARG A 54 -8.94 6.35 20.12
C ARG A 54 -10.12 5.44 19.79
N SER A 55 -10.28 5.14 18.50
CA SER A 55 -11.33 4.25 18.01
C SER A 55 -10.84 3.48 16.78
N PHE A 56 -10.79 2.16 16.91
CA PHE A 56 -10.35 1.27 15.83
C PHE A 56 -11.17 1.45 14.55
N LYS A 57 -12.50 1.60 14.68
CA LYS A 57 -13.39 1.82 13.52
C LYS A 57 -13.06 3.12 12.79
N ARG A 58 -12.79 4.20 13.54
CA ARG A 58 -12.48 5.51 12.97
C ARG A 58 -11.13 5.48 12.23
N ILE A 59 -10.09 4.91 12.83
CA ILE A 59 -8.77 4.82 12.18
C ILE A 59 -8.80 3.89 10.98
N LEU A 60 -9.53 2.77 11.04
CA LEU A 60 -9.72 1.88 9.90
C LEU A 60 -10.41 2.61 8.73
N GLY A 61 -11.43 3.42 9.01
CA GLY A 61 -12.07 4.25 7.99
C GLY A 61 -11.11 5.27 7.36
N ILE A 62 -10.21 5.86 8.16
CA ILE A 62 -9.16 6.76 7.65
C ILE A 62 -8.18 5.99 6.76
N VAL A 63 -7.70 4.81 7.17
CA VAL A 63 -6.79 3.98 6.38
C VAL A 63 -7.42 3.64 5.03
N PHE A 64 -8.64 3.06 5.03
CA PHE A 64 -9.35 2.70 3.80
C PHE A 64 -9.53 3.90 2.87
N SER A 65 -10.05 5.01 3.39
CA SER A 65 -10.32 6.20 2.55
C SER A 65 -9.04 6.86 2.04
N SER A 66 -7.98 6.90 2.84
CA SER A 66 -6.70 7.46 2.41
C SER A 66 -6.00 6.58 1.36
N ASN A 67 -6.06 5.26 1.49
CA ASN A 67 -5.40 4.33 0.56
C ASN A 67 -6.07 4.31 -0.83
N LEU A 68 -7.30 4.81 -0.96
CA LEU A 68 -7.92 5.06 -2.27
C LEU A 68 -7.06 5.99 -3.14
N TYR A 69 -6.36 6.97 -2.57
CA TYR A 69 -5.47 7.85 -3.34
C TYR A 69 -4.29 7.11 -3.97
N VAL A 70 -3.74 6.11 -3.27
CA VAL A 70 -2.69 5.24 -3.81
C VAL A 70 -3.26 4.36 -4.92
N LEU A 71 -4.45 3.79 -4.73
CA LEU A 71 -5.12 2.98 -5.76
C LEU A 71 -5.41 3.79 -7.02
N LEU A 72 -5.93 5.02 -6.86
CA LEU A 72 -6.21 5.92 -7.98
C LEU A 72 -4.95 6.35 -8.72
N SER A 73 -3.79 6.41 -8.05
CA SER A 73 -2.51 6.72 -8.71
C SER A 73 -2.11 5.66 -9.75
N PHE A 74 -2.59 4.42 -9.63
CA PHE A 74 -2.36 3.37 -10.63
C PHE A 74 -3.26 3.50 -11.86
N PHE A 75 -4.34 4.27 -11.81
CA PHE A 75 -5.27 4.36 -12.93
C PHE A 75 -4.64 5.03 -14.18
N PRO A 76 -3.95 6.18 -14.08
CA PRO A 76 -3.19 6.74 -15.20
C PRO A 76 -2.13 5.79 -15.76
N ILE A 77 -1.49 5.01 -14.87
CA ILE A 77 -0.48 4.01 -15.25
C ILE A 77 -1.10 2.90 -16.10
N LEU A 78 -2.25 2.37 -15.69
CA LEU A 78 -2.97 1.33 -16.43
C LEU A 78 -3.46 1.83 -17.80
N ILE A 79 -3.90 3.09 -17.90
CA ILE A 79 -4.27 3.71 -19.17
C ILE A 79 -3.07 3.77 -20.10
N LEU A 80 -1.93 4.28 -19.63
CA LEU A 80 -0.71 4.36 -20.43
C LEU A 80 -0.21 2.99 -20.90
N LEU A 81 -0.29 1.96 -20.04
CA LEU A 81 0.07 0.59 -20.42
C LEU A 81 -0.76 0.03 -21.57
N ASN A 82 -2.03 0.43 -21.67
CA ASN A 82 -2.93 -0.02 -22.74
C ASN A 82 -2.72 0.74 -24.06
N ILE A 83 -2.30 2.01 -23.99
CA ILE A 83 -2.10 2.85 -25.18
C ILE A 83 -0.71 2.64 -25.80
N ILE A 84 0.31 2.34 -24.99
CA ILE A 84 1.69 2.20 -25.49
C ILE A 84 1.85 0.91 -26.33
N PRO A 85 2.34 1.01 -27.59
CA PRO A 85 2.56 -0.15 -28.45
C PRO A 85 3.65 -1.08 -27.89
N PRO A 86 3.55 -2.41 -28.12
CA PRO A 86 4.49 -3.38 -27.57
C PRO A 86 5.95 -3.20 -28.00
N SER A 87 6.20 -2.58 -29.15
CA SER A 87 7.55 -2.28 -29.66
C SER A 87 8.29 -1.28 -28.76
N LEU A 88 7.61 -0.26 -28.25
CA LEU A 88 8.16 0.74 -27.32
C LEU A 88 8.41 0.17 -25.92
N LYS A 89 7.76 -0.95 -25.57
CA LYS A 89 7.99 -1.64 -24.28
C LYS A 89 9.30 -2.44 -24.26
N ARG A 90 9.89 -2.72 -25.43
CA ARG A 90 11.15 -3.49 -25.56
C ARG A 90 12.39 -2.62 -25.64
N ASP A 91 12.22 -1.33 -25.91
CA ASP A 91 13.31 -0.36 -25.88
C ASP A 91 13.62 0.05 -24.43
N MET A 92 14.88 -0.11 -24.03
CA MET A 92 15.33 0.12 -22.65
C MET A 92 15.13 1.58 -22.24
N PHE A 93 15.36 2.54 -23.15
CA PHE A 93 15.23 3.96 -22.84
C PHE A 93 13.77 4.34 -22.57
N THR A 94 12.86 3.88 -23.43
CA THR A 94 11.43 4.09 -23.27
C THR A 94 10.86 3.39 -22.04
N MET A 95 11.37 2.19 -21.70
CA MET A 95 10.99 1.48 -20.49
C MET A 95 11.40 2.22 -19.21
N VAL A 96 12.62 2.78 -19.16
CA VAL A 96 13.08 3.59 -18.02
C VAL A 96 12.26 4.86 -17.87
N ALA A 97 11.98 5.57 -18.97
CA ALA A 97 11.12 6.75 -18.95
C ALA A 97 9.71 6.43 -18.44
N PHE A 98 9.14 5.30 -18.89
CA PHE A 98 7.84 4.81 -18.42
C PHE A 98 7.86 4.49 -16.92
N LEU A 99 8.89 3.78 -16.42
CA LEU A 99 9.08 3.50 -14.99
C LEU A 99 9.19 4.80 -14.17
N GLY A 100 9.90 5.81 -14.67
CA GLY A 100 10.01 7.11 -14.03
C GLY A 100 8.64 7.81 -13.90
N PHE A 101 7.82 7.74 -14.94
CA PHE A 101 6.46 8.28 -14.92
C PHE A 101 5.57 7.53 -13.93
N VAL A 102 5.62 6.19 -13.94
CA VAL A 102 4.93 5.34 -12.96
C VAL A 102 5.31 5.72 -11.53
N PHE A 103 6.60 5.88 -11.27
CA PHE A 103 7.11 6.28 -9.96
C PHE A 103 6.59 7.66 -9.55
N MET A 104 6.58 8.64 -10.46
CA MET A 104 6.05 9.97 -10.19
C MET A 104 4.58 9.95 -9.77
N PHE A 105 3.71 9.21 -10.47
CA PHE A 105 2.30 9.08 -10.12
C PHE A 105 2.11 8.41 -8.75
N PHE A 106 2.88 7.35 -8.51
CA PHE A 106 2.86 6.66 -7.23
C PHE A 106 3.28 7.58 -6.07
N VAL A 107 4.33 8.40 -6.25
CA VAL A 107 4.76 9.39 -5.25
C VAL A 107 3.66 10.43 -4.99
N VAL A 108 3.00 10.94 -6.02
CA VAL A 108 1.86 11.87 -5.86
C VAL A 108 0.72 11.20 -5.08
N GLY A 109 0.40 9.94 -5.40
CA GLY A 109 -0.60 9.15 -4.67
C GLY A 109 -0.27 9.00 -3.19
N LEU A 110 1.00 8.71 -2.87
CA LEU A 110 1.48 8.63 -1.49
C LEU A 110 1.41 9.97 -0.76
N ILE A 111 1.79 11.08 -1.40
CA ILE A 111 1.70 12.41 -0.80
C ILE A 111 0.24 12.78 -0.47
N LEU A 112 -0.68 12.51 -1.39
CA LEU A 112 -2.11 12.75 -1.19
C LEU A 112 -2.66 11.85 -0.07
N GLN A 113 -2.30 10.57 -0.07
CA GLN A 113 -2.67 9.63 0.98
C GLN A 113 -2.19 10.10 2.35
N ALA A 114 -0.93 10.49 2.48
CA ALA A 114 -0.34 10.99 3.72
C ALA A 114 -1.03 12.27 4.19
N THR A 115 -1.20 13.24 3.29
CA THR A 115 -1.84 14.53 3.60
C THR A 115 -3.27 14.33 4.10
N PHE A 116 -4.04 13.48 3.42
CA PHE A 116 -5.41 13.17 3.81
C PHE A 116 -5.47 12.43 5.16
N PHE A 117 -4.63 11.40 5.34
CA PHE A 117 -4.55 10.63 6.59
C PHE A 117 -4.22 11.52 7.79
N ILE A 118 -3.21 12.39 7.66
CA ILE A 118 -2.76 13.30 8.73
C ILE A 118 -3.85 14.30 9.06
N ARG A 119 -4.49 14.89 8.04
CA ARG A 119 -5.60 15.84 8.23
C ARG A 119 -6.77 15.19 8.98
N MET A 120 -7.18 14.00 8.57
CA MET A 120 -8.28 13.27 9.19
C MET A 120 -7.94 12.82 10.61
N SER A 121 -6.73 12.32 10.84
CA SER A 121 -6.28 11.89 12.17
C SER A 121 -6.25 13.06 13.15
N LYS A 122 -5.78 14.23 12.72
CA LYS A 122 -5.84 15.47 13.51
C LYS A 122 -7.28 15.87 13.85
N GLN A 123 -8.19 15.84 12.87
CA GLN A 123 -9.57 16.28 13.08
C GLN A 123 -10.36 15.31 13.98
N ILE A 124 -10.17 14.01 13.79
CA ILE A 124 -10.95 12.97 14.47
C ILE A 124 -10.41 12.64 15.86
N PHE A 125 -9.08 12.62 16.03
CA PHE A 125 -8.43 12.25 17.29
C PHE A 125 -7.81 13.44 18.03
N GLN A 126 -8.03 14.67 17.53
CA GLN A 126 -7.50 15.90 18.12
C GLN A 126 -5.97 15.92 18.28
N GLN A 127 -5.26 15.15 17.43
CA GLN A 127 -3.81 15.07 17.48
C GLN A 127 -3.14 16.35 16.94
N ASN A 128 -2.00 16.71 17.54
CA ASN A 128 -1.09 17.67 16.92
C ASN A 128 -0.51 17.09 15.62
N TYR A 129 -0.12 17.96 14.67
CA TYR A 129 0.41 17.55 13.36
C TYR A 129 1.57 16.54 13.46
N GLY A 130 2.50 16.73 14.41
CA GLY A 130 3.61 15.81 14.61
C GLY A 130 3.15 14.40 15.02
N ARG A 131 2.15 14.28 15.91
CA ARG A 131 1.61 12.98 16.34
C ARG A 131 0.80 12.31 15.23
N ALA A 132 0.03 13.09 14.47
CA ALA A 132 -0.70 12.57 13.32
C ALA A 132 0.26 12.06 12.22
N PHE A 133 1.35 12.79 11.95
CA PHE A 133 2.43 12.33 11.06
C PHE A 133 3.10 11.05 11.58
N LEU A 134 3.43 10.99 12.88
CA LEU A 134 4.02 9.79 13.47
C LEU A 134 3.07 8.59 13.44
N THR A 135 1.77 8.81 13.61
CA THR A 135 0.73 7.76 13.51
C THR A 135 0.65 7.19 12.09
N TRP A 136 0.77 8.06 11.09
CA TRP A 136 0.86 7.66 9.68
C TRP A 136 2.17 6.94 9.36
N ALA A 137 3.31 7.46 9.84
CA ALA A 137 4.64 6.90 9.59
C ALA A 137 4.93 5.65 10.42
N PHE A 138 4.14 5.35 11.46
CA PHE A 138 4.39 4.26 12.39
C PHE A 138 4.59 2.89 11.73
N PRO A 139 3.77 2.46 10.74
CA PRO A 139 4.01 1.22 10.03
C PRO A 139 5.36 1.18 9.31
N LEU A 140 5.79 2.31 8.71
CA LEU A 140 7.09 2.41 8.05
C LEU A 140 8.24 2.33 9.07
N ILE A 141 8.12 3.04 10.19
CA ILE A 141 9.13 3.03 11.26
C ILE A 141 9.31 1.61 11.82
N LEU A 142 8.21 0.90 12.07
CA LEU A 142 8.27 -0.50 12.51
C LEU A 142 8.95 -1.40 11.47
N PHE A 143 8.59 -1.24 10.20
CA PHE A 143 9.21 -2.01 9.12
C PHE A 143 10.73 -1.80 9.05
N PHE A 144 11.19 -0.54 9.06
CA PHE A 144 12.63 -0.23 9.05
C PHE A 144 13.35 -0.71 10.31
N SER A 145 12.69 -0.65 11.47
CA SER A 145 13.25 -1.11 12.74
C SER A 145 13.43 -2.63 12.74
N ILE A 146 12.46 -3.39 12.23
CA ILE A 146 12.56 -4.85 12.10
C ILE A 146 13.70 -5.21 11.16
N ILE A 147 13.80 -4.56 9.99
CA ILE A 147 14.88 -4.80 9.03
C ILE A 147 16.25 -4.56 9.67
N TRP A 148 16.41 -3.42 10.34
CA TRP A 148 17.66 -3.04 10.99
C TRP A 148 18.11 -4.04 12.06
N ILE A 149 17.17 -4.58 12.84
CA ILE A 149 17.50 -5.56 13.89
C ILE A 149 17.82 -6.94 13.29
N SER A 150 17.27 -7.25 12.11
CA SER A 150 17.44 -8.54 11.43
C SER A 150 18.66 -8.62 10.50
N GLY A 151 19.29 -7.49 10.17
CA GLY A 151 20.47 -7.40 9.30
C GLY A 151 21.76 -7.30 10.12
#